data_AF-A0A4Y2LKR2-F1
#
_entry.id   AF-A0A4Y2LKR2-F1
#
_cell.length_a   1.000
_cell.length_b   1.000
_cell.length_c   1.000
_cell.angle_alpha   90.00
_cell.angle_beta   90.00
_cell.angle_gamma   90.00
#
_symmetry.space_group_name_H-M   'P 1'
#
loop_
_entity.id
_entity.type
_entity.pdbx_description
1 polymer ?
#
loop_
_entity_poly.entity_id
_entity_poly.type
_entity_poly.pdbx_seq_one_letter_code
_entity_poly.pdbx_strand_id
1 'polypeptide(L)'
;GARLEAVNLKSTFPHPITGEDVCIFLDPCHCLKLVRNTLGSKGSMFDANNQIIDWSYVVKLEKFQQDEGLLAATKIRNRHIQWYNEKMKVKLAAQTLSESVANALDWLANDLKKAEFKGCDATVRFIRLFDKLFDSLNSRNLLSKGFKSPIKMDNAKTFFDFYNECDLYLRNLTISKDGINVVSSKWRTGFLGFLICIESVKGLYKSLIEPDESALSFLMTYKFSQDHLETFFSMIRSRGGYNNNPSAKQFKAAYKQLLVRHEIASSENANCISLSKINILSVGSQGKSKNNFVQNINHDNDRRLSDNLQIIDNSEAATSDHAYSKIPSSKILSEYVEDVVAYISGFVQRKLISAIKCEECSDALIYDENSAENSYHLINRKNKGGLIKPSKDVYQLCKIGEKSFRIIQAAGKITSKNVLELLIADSMRKINVNNVFSVLNNHILNQTTFDNHIIFLIKSVLFEYFKIRLCHVAKSITASLQINRVRSKNTKLTIFKGH
;
A
#
# COMPACT_ATOMS: atom_id res chain seq x y z
N GLY A 1 28.09 -28.68 10.73
CA GLY A 1 27.67 -27.52 9.94
C GLY A 1 26.16 -27.46 9.82
N ALA A 2 25.61 -26.31 9.43
CA ALA A 2 24.18 -26.17 9.15
C ALA A 2 23.74 -27.08 7.99
N ARG A 3 22.50 -27.56 8.02
CA ARG A 3 21.89 -28.38 6.96
C ARG A 3 20.69 -27.63 6.42
N LEU A 4 20.83 -27.05 5.24
CA LEU A 4 19.81 -26.22 4.61
C LEU A 4 18.90 -27.02 3.66
N GLU A 5 18.79 -28.32 3.86
CA GLU A 5 17.88 -29.16 3.10
C GLU A 5 16.49 -29.18 3.75
N ALA A 6 15.46 -29.40 2.93
CA ALA A 6 14.08 -29.46 3.42
C ALA A 6 13.87 -30.58 4.46
N VAL A 7 14.57 -31.70 4.26
CA VAL A 7 14.58 -32.86 5.14
C VAL A 7 15.66 -32.62 6.19
N ASN A 8 15.30 -32.68 7.47
CA ASN A 8 16.20 -32.44 8.61
C ASN A 8 16.88 -31.05 8.58
N LEU A 9 16.07 -30.01 8.38
CA LEU A 9 16.52 -28.63 8.36
C LEU A 9 17.20 -28.25 9.69
N LYS A 10 18.47 -27.86 9.62
CA LYS A 10 19.23 -27.28 10.73
C LYS A 10 19.76 -25.92 10.29
N SER A 11 19.14 -24.85 10.77
CA SER A 11 19.48 -23.48 10.40
C SER A 11 20.63 -22.86 11.23
N THR A 12 21.25 -23.64 12.12
CA THR A 12 22.35 -23.17 12.98
C THR A 12 23.64 -23.94 12.76
N PHE A 13 24.76 -23.30 13.06
CA PHE A 13 26.09 -23.93 13.14
C PHE A 13 26.90 -23.31 14.28
N PRO A 14 27.81 -24.07 14.91
CA PRO A 14 28.59 -23.57 16.03
C PRO A 14 29.60 -22.51 15.56
N HIS A 15 29.75 -21.45 16.34
CA HIS A 15 30.71 -20.39 16.13
C HIS A 15 32.13 -20.97 16.27
N PRO A 16 33.08 -20.62 15.37
CA PRO A 16 34.39 -21.26 15.32
C PRO A 16 35.29 -20.99 16.53
N ILE A 17 34.96 -20.00 17.38
CA ILE A 17 35.77 -19.62 18.56
C ILE A 17 34.99 -19.93 19.85
N THR A 18 33.85 -19.27 20.05
CA THR A 18 33.00 -19.41 21.24
C THR A 18 32.19 -20.72 21.31
N GLY A 19 31.99 -21.41 20.18
CA GLY A 19 31.14 -22.60 20.12
C GLY A 19 29.64 -22.33 20.18
N GLU A 20 29.22 -21.08 20.37
CA GLU A 20 27.81 -20.67 20.42
C GLU A 20 27.09 -20.88 19.07
N ASP A 21 25.78 -21.12 19.11
CA ASP A 21 25.01 -21.36 17.88
C ASP A 21 24.81 -20.07 17.07
N VAL A 22 25.33 -20.06 15.84
CA VAL A 22 25.13 -19.01 14.84
C VAL A 22 23.93 -19.35 13.95
N CYS A 23 22.91 -18.52 13.98
CA CYS A 23 21.69 -18.67 13.18
C CYS A 23 21.87 -18.12 11.75
N ILE A 24 21.40 -18.85 10.74
CA ILE A 24 21.47 -18.47 9.33
C ILE A 24 20.18 -17.81 8.87
N PHE A 25 20.28 -16.57 8.39
CA PHE A 25 19.17 -15.86 7.77
C PHE A 25 19.35 -15.76 6.26
N LEU A 26 18.26 -15.98 5.53
CA LEU A 26 18.15 -15.63 4.12
C LEU A 26 17.27 -14.40 3.98
N ASP A 27 17.55 -13.55 3.00
CA ASP A 27 16.82 -12.29 2.86
C ASP A 27 15.33 -12.54 2.52
N PRO A 28 14.39 -12.17 3.43
CA PRO A 28 12.96 -12.36 3.19
C PRO A 28 12.46 -11.59 1.96
N CYS A 29 13.03 -10.42 1.67
CA CYS A 29 12.70 -9.61 0.50
C CYS A 29 12.97 -10.38 -0.80
N HIS A 30 14.09 -11.08 -0.85
CA HIS A 30 14.47 -11.93 -1.98
C HIS A 30 13.64 -13.22 -2.04
N CYS A 31 13.35 -13.83 -0.90
CA CYS A 31 12.49 -15.01 -0.83
C CYS A 31 11.09 -14.71 -1.39
N LEU A 32 10.48 -13.60 -0.98
CA LEU A 32 9.16 -13.17 -1.47
C LEU A 32 9.14 -12.94 -2.99
N LYS A 33 10.21 -12.32 -3.51
CA LYS A 33 10.42 -12.14 -4.95
C LYS A 33 10.46 -13.47 -5.69
N LEU A 34 11.15 -14.48 -5.15
CA LEU A 34 11.21 -15.82 -5.75
C LEU A 34 9.85 -16.52 -5.69
N VAL A 35 9.12 -16.43 -4.58
CA VAL A 35 7.76 -16.99 -4.45
C VAL A 35 6.82 -16.42 -5.51
N ARG A 36 6.79 -15.09 -5.68
CA ARG A 36 6.01 -14.43 -6.75
C ARG A 36 6.42 -14.92 -8.13
N ASN A 37 7.72 -15.04 -8.39
CA ASN A 37 8.22 -15.51 -9.68
C ASN A 37 7.83 -16.97 -9.95
N THR A 38 7.83 -17.84 -8.94
CA THR A 38 7.40 -19.23 -9.07
C THR A 38 5.92 -19.30 -9.41
N LEU A 39 5.07 -18.60 -8.66
CA LEU A 39 3.62 -18.55 -8.93
C LEU A 39 3.34 -18.01 -10.34
N GLY A 40 3.96 -16.89 -10.70
CA GLY A 40 3.78 -16.28 -12.02
C GLY A 40 4.33 -17.12 -13.18
N SER A 41 5.39 -17.92 -12.98
CA SER A 41 5.99 -18.75 -14.04
C SER A 41 5.25 -20.07 -14.24
N LYS A 42 4.73 -20.65 -13.14
CA LYS A 42 4.00 -21.91 -13.18
C LYS A 42 2.52 -21.75 -13.50
N GLY A 43 1.96 -20.57 -13.26
CA GLY A 43 0.53 -20.31 -13.42
C GLY A 43 -0.23 -20.83 -12.20
N SER A 44 -0.13 -22.12 -11.91
CA SER A 44 -0.84 -22.76 -10.80
C SER A 44 0.06 -23.56 -9.85
N MET A 45 -0.35 -23.65 -8.59
CA MET A 45 0.16 -24.57 -7.57
C MET A 45 -1.02 -25.17 -6.79
N PHE A 46 -0.76 -26.16 -5.94
CA PHE A 46 -1.79 -26.81 -5.14
C PHE A 46 -1.42 -26.76 -3.66
N ASP A 47 -2.44 -26.56 -2.83
CA ASP A 47 -2.31 -26.67 -1.37
C ASP A 47 -2.47 -28.12 -0.90
N ALA A 48 -2.33 -28.34 0.42
CA ALA A 48 -2.47 -29.66 1.03
C ALA A 48 -3.84 -30.32 0.80
N ASN A 49 -4.87 -29.53 0.47
CA ASN A 49 -6.23 -29.98 0.23
C ASN A 49 -6.51 -30.15 -1.28
N ASN A 50 -5.47 -30.14 -2.12
CA ASN A 50 -5.56 -30.16 -3.59
C ASN A 50 -6.36 -29.00 -4.19
N GLN A 51 -6.49 -27.88 -3.46
CA GLN A 51 -7.10 -26.66 -3.97
C GLN A 51 -6.11 -25.87 -4.81
N ILE A 52 -6.60 -25.25 -5.89
CA ILE A 52 -5.75 -24.58 -6.88
C ILE A 52 -5.43 -23.15 -6.42
N ILE A 53 -4.13 -22.85 -6.37
CA ILE A 53 -3.57 -21.51 -6.22
C ILE A 53 -3.21 -21.03 -7.62
N ASP A 54 -3.97 -20.08 -8.18
CA ASP A 54 -3.84 -19.68 -9.59
C ASP A 54 -3.48 -18.20 -9.74
N TRP A 55 -2.40 -17.92 -10.46
CA TRP A 55 -1.98 -16.58 -10.86
C TRP A 55 -3.02 -15.89 -11.74
N SER A 56 -3.85 -16.65 -12.46
CA SER A 56 -4.90 -16.10 -13.32
C SER A 56 -5.88 -15.20 -12.57
N TYR A 57 -6.15 -15.46 -11.28
CA TYR A 57 -7.01 -14.59 -10.46
C TYR A 57 -6.42 -13.19 -10.26
N VAL A 58 -5.11 -13.07 -10.11
CA VAL A 58 -4.43 -11.76 -10.00
C VAL A 58 -4.48 -11.02 -11.33
N VAL A 59 -4.35 -11.73 -12.45
CA VAL A 59 -4.49 -11.17 -13.81
C VAL A 59 -5.92 -10.70 -14.07
N LYS A 60 -6.92 -11.53 -13.73
CA LYS A 60 -8.34 -11.21 -13.84
C LYS A 60 -8.72 -10.03 -12.96
N LEU A 61 -8.23 -9.98 -11.73
CA LEU A 61 -8.42 -8.83 -10.84
C LEU A 61 -7.90 -7.56 -11.50
N GLU A 62 -6.69 -7.59 -12.07
CA GLU A 62 -6.13 -6.40 -12.71
C GLU A 62 -6.97 -5.94 -13.90
N LYS A 63 -7.38 -6.86 -14.79
CA LYS A 63 -8.27 -6.58 -15.92
C LYS A 63 -9.63 -6.04 -15.47
N PHE A 64 -10.28 -6.71 -14.52
CA PHE A 64 -11.58 -6.29 -13.99
C PHE A 64 -11.54 -4.88 -13.40
N GLN A 65 -10.48 -4.54 -12.66
CA GLN A 65 -10.30 -3.18 -12.16
C GLN A 65 -10.00 -2.16 -13.27
N GLN A 66 -9.36 -2.57 -14.36
CA GLN A 66 -9.19 -1.73 -15.55
C GLN A 66 -10.54 -1.50 -16.22
N ASP A 67 -11.38 -2.51 -16.35
CA ASP A 67 -12.67 -2.42 -17.03
C ASP A 67 -13.68 -1.56 -16.25
N GLU A 68 -13.65 -1.59 -14.91
CA GLU A 68 -14.55 -0.80 -14.05
C GLU A 68 -14.08 0.65 -13.80
N GLY A 69 -12.82 0.97 -14.11
CA GLY A 69 -12.22 2.31 -13.96
C GLY A 69 -11.94 2.75 -12.52
N LEU A 70 -12.11 1.84 -11.56
CA LEU A 70 -11.82 2.00 -10.13
C LEU A 70 -11.10 0.76 -9.59
N LEU A 71 -10.23 0.94 -8.60
CA LEU A 71 -9.33 -0.10 -8.10
C LEU A 71 -9.69 -0.44 -6.65
N ALA A 72 -10.14 -1.67 -6.44
CA ALA A 72 -10.25 -2.25 -5.11
C ALA A 72 -8.86 -2.48 -4.51
N ALA A 73 -7.96 -3.17 -5.19
CA ALA A 73 -6.55 -3.30 -4.84
C ALA A 73 -5.75 -2.09 -5.38
N THR A 74 -5.71 -1.01 -4.59
CA THR A 74 -5.15 0.29 -4.99
C THR A 74 -3.72 0.26 -5.54
N LYS A 75 -2.91 -0.76 -5.23
CA LYS A 75 -1.50 -0.84 -5.64
C LYS A 75 -1.24 -1.71 -6.89
N ILE A 76 -2.15 -2.60 -7.28
CA ILE A 76 -1.93 -3.57 -8.37
C ILE A 76 -2.16 -2.93 -9.73
N ARG A 77 -1.20 -3.09 -10.64
CA ARG A 77 -1.22 -2.55 -12.01
C ARG A 77 -0.74 -3.59 -13.00
N ASN A 78 -0.91 -3.28 -14.28
CA ASN A 78 -0.33 -4.06 -15.37
C ASN A 78 1.20 -4.28 -15.21
N ARG A 79 1.90 -3.36 -14.54
CA ARG A 79 3.32 -3.52 -14.15
C ARG A 79 3.58 -4.74 -13.26
N HIS A 80 2.64 -5.05 -12.37
CA HIS A 80 2.67 -6.21 -11.47
C HIS A 80 2.33 -7.51 -12.19
N ILE A 81 1.60 -7.43 -13.31
CA ILE A 81 1.28 -8.58 -14.17
C ILE A 81 2.42 -8.86 -15.16
N GLN A 82 2.99 -7.83 -15.77
CA GLN A 82 4.17 -7.89 -16.65
C GLN A 82 5.47 -8.01 -15.85
N TRP A 83 5.44 -8.89 -14.87
CA TRP A 83 6.41 -9.00 -13.80
C TRP A 83 7.76 -9.51 -14.29
N TYR A 84 7.80 -10.17 -15.46
CA TYR A 84 9.01 -10.70 -16.11
C TYR A 84 10.05 -9.61 -16.39
N ASN A 85 9.61 -8.45 -16.88
CA ASN A 85 10.47 -7.30 -17.15
C ASN A 85 11.02 -6.65 -15.88
N GLU A 86 10.42 -6.93 -14.72
CA GLU A 86 10.76 -6.34 -13.43
C GLU A 86 10.93 -7.41 -12.34
N LYS A 87 11.52 -8.54 -12.73
CA LYS A 87 11.76 -9.70 -11.88
C LYS A 87 12.51 -9.35 -10.59
N MET A 88 13.37 -8.34 -10.63
CA MET A 88 14.20 -7.90 -9.49
C MET A 88 13.49 -6.97 -8.50
N LYS A 89 12.35 -6.37 -8.85
CA LYS A 89 11.70 -5.37 -7.99
C LYS A 89 10.88 -6.01 -6.87
N VAL A 90 11.45 -6.02 -5.67
CA VAL A 90 10.79 -6.54 -4.46
C VAL A 90 9.50 -5.78 -4.14
N LYS A 91 9.47 -4.46 -4.34
CA LYS A 91 8.27 -3.62 -4.13
C LYS A 91 7.04 -4.17 -4.87
N LEU A 92 7.21 -4.67 -6.09
CA LEU A 92 6.09 -5.23 -6.86
C LEU A 92 5.65 -6.58 -6.29
N ALA A 93 6.60 -7.43 -5.91
CA ALA A 93 6.31 -8.73 -5.31
C ALA A 93 5.54 -8.59 -3.98
N ALA A 94 5.98 -7.66 -3.11
CA ALA A 94 5.29 -7.36 -1.87
C ALA A 94 3.88 -6.77 -2.11
N GLN A 95 3.71 -5.96 -3.15
CA GLN A 95 2.38 -5.43 -3.49
C GLN A 95 1.45 -6.50 -4.08
N THR A 96 1.96 -7.44 -4.90
CA THR A 96 1.18 -8.57 -5.45
C THR A 96 0.70 -9.52 -4.37
N LEU A 97 1.58 -9.85 -3.43
CA LEU A 97 1.29 -10.78 -2.34
C LEU A 97 0.93 -9.99 -1.08
N SER A 98 -0.07 -9.12 -1.18
CA SER A 98 -0.51 -8.30 -0.04
C SER A 98 -1.92 -8.57 0.41
N GLU A 99 -2.20 -8.32 1.69
CA GLU A 99 -3.54 -8.46 2.29
C GLU A 99 -4.61 -7.67 1.52
N SER A 100 -4.25 -6.52 0.94
CA SER A 100 -5.17 -5.70 0.14
C SER A 100 -5.66 -6.43 -1.13
N VAL A 101 -4.79 -7.25 -1.73
CA VAL A 101 -5.14 -8.07 -2.90
C VAL A 101 -6.01 -9.25 -2.48
N ALA A 102 -5.65 -9.93 -1.39
CA ALA A 102 -6.46 -11.00 -0.83
C ALA A 102 -7.88 -10.53 -0.49
N ASN A 103 -8.02 -9.38 0.18
CA ASN A 103 -9.31 -8.78 0.50
C ASN A 103 -10.13 -8.40 -0.74
N ALA A 104 -9.47 -7.93 -1.81
CA ALA A 104 -10.16 -7.60 -3.06
C ALA A 104 -10.69 -8.86 -3.76
N LEU A 105 -9.90 -9.94 -3.79
CA LEU A 105 -10.32 -11.22 -4.35
C LEU A 105 -11.49 -11.83 -3.57
N ASP A 106 -11.38 -11.87 -2.23
CA ASP A 106 -12.45 -12.36 -1.36
C ASP A 106 -13.76 -11.59 -1.52
N TRP A 107 -13.68 -10.26 -1.61
CA TRP A 107 -14.85 -9.41 -1.79
C TRP A 107 -15.52 -9.65 -3.16
N LEU A 108 -14.73 -9.81 -4.23
CA LEU A 108 -15.26 -10.13 -5.56
C LEU A 108 -15.91 -11.52 -5.62
N ALA A 109 -15.34 -12.50 -4.93
CA ALA A 109 -15.83 -13.87 -4.92
C ALA A 109 -17.05 -14.07 -4.02
N ASN A 110 -17.05 -13.51 -2.81
CA ASN A 110 -18.06 -13.81 -1.79
C ASN A 110 -19.17 -12.78 -1.70
N ASP A 111 -18.84 -11.48 -1.80
CA ASP A 111 -19.82 -10.40 -1.62
C ASP A 111 -20.47 -10.05 -2.97
N LEU A 112 -19.67 -9.72 -3.98
CA LEU A 112 -20.14 -9.42 -5.35
C LEU A 112 -20.46 -10.67 -6.18
N LYS A 113 -20.14 -11.87 -5.68
CA LYS A 113 -20.45 -13.20 -6.26
C LYS A 113 -20.15 -13.30 -7.77
N LYS A 114 -19.03 -12.75 -8.22
CA LYS A 114 -18.64 -12.79 -9.63
C LYS A 114 -18.14 -14.20 -10.01
N ALA A 115 -18.71 -14.76 -11.08
CA ALA A 115 -18.40 -16.12 -11.54
C ALA A 115 -16.92 -16.34 -11.85
N GLU A 116 -16.21 -15.31 -12.33
CA GLU A 116 -14.79 -15.39 -12.72
C GLU A 116 -13.82 -15.64 -11.55
N PHE A 117 -14.26 -15.33 -10.33
CA PHE A 117 -13.47 -15.40 -9.09
C PHE A 117 -13.93 -16.55 -8.17
N LYS A 118 -14.88 -17.38 -8.61
CA LYS A 118 -15.36 -18.52 -7.82
C LYS A 118 -14.22 -19.51 -7.58
N GLY A 119 -13.99 -19.88 -6.32
CA GLY A 119 -12.93 -20.82 -5.92
C GLY A 119 -11.54 -20.20 -5.78
N CYS A 120 -11.44 -18.87 -5.61
CA CYS A 120 -10.16 -18.20 -5.35
C CYS A 120 -9.64 -18.37 -3.90
N ASP A 121 -10.37 -19.06 -3.03
CA ASP A 121 -10.10 -19.15 -1.59
C ASP A 121 -8.68 -19.64 -1.27
N ALA A 122 -8.19 -20.65 -1.98
CA ALA A 122 -6.82 -21.14 -1.82
C ALA A 122 -5.77 -20.10 -2.22
N THR A 123 -6.05 -19.31 -3.27
CA THR A 123 -5.18 -18.21 -3.71
C THR A 123 -5.18 -17.07 -2.70
N VAL A 124 -6.33 -16.74 -2.12
CA VAL A 124 -6.46 -15.74 -1.04
C VAL A 124 -5.69 -16.19 0.18
N ARG A 125 -5.87 -17.45 0.63
CA ARG A 125 -5.14 -18.00 1.78
C ARG A 125 -3.64 -17.94 1.57
N PHE A 126 -3.16 -18.33 0.38
CA PHE A 126 -1.76 -18.24 0.00
C PHE A 126 -1.23 -16.80 0.10
N ILE A 127 -1.93 -15.82 -0.48
CA ILE A 127 -1.52 -14.41 -0.46
C ILE A 127 -1.45 -13.88 0.98
N ARG A 128 -2.47 -14.16 1.82
CA ARG A 128 -2.51 -13.73 3.22
C ARG A 128 -1.38 -14.34 4.05
N LEU A 129 -1.10 -15.62 3.83
CA LEU A 129 -0.05 -16.32 4.56
C LEU A 129 1.32 -15.70 4.26
N PHE A 130 1.63 -15.45 2.99
CA PHE A 130 2.90 -14.81 2.61
C PHE A 130 2.99 -13.34 3.00
N ASP A 131 1.88 -12.57 3.01
CA ASP A 131 1.86 -11.19 3.51
C ASP A 131 2.21 -11.15 5.01
N LYS A 132 1.52 -11.97 5.82
CA LYS A 132 1.77 -12.07 7.27
C LYS A 132 3.17 -12.58 7.59
N LEU A 133 3.64 -13.60 6.87
CA LEU A 133 4.98 -14.17 7.03
C LEU A 133 6.08 -13.18 6.63
N PHE A 134 5.87 -12.41 5.57
CA PHE A 134 6.81 -11.37 5.20
C PHE A 134 6.81 -10.21 6.21
N ASP A 135 5.63 -9.80 6.69
CA ASP A 135 5.49 -8.77 7.72
C ASP A 135 6.20 -9.16 9.03
N SER A 136 6.08 -10.42 9.46
CA SER A 136 6.74 -10.94 10.67
C SER A 136 8.26 -10.99 10.55
N LEU A 137 8.78 -11.21 9.35
CA LEU A 137 10.21 -11.23 9.06
C LEU A 137 10.77 -9.86 8.65
N ASN A 138 9.95 -8.81 8.66
CA ASN A 138 10.31 -7.45 8.26
C ASN A 138 9.79 -6.40 9.25
N SER A 139 9.86 -6.69 10.56
CA SER A 139 9.43 -5.77 11.61
C SER A 139 10.41 -4.60 11.74
N ARG A 140 9.91 -3.37 11.60
CA ARG A 140 10.71 -2.13 11.56
C ARG A 140 10.45 -1.15 12.69
N ASN A 141 9.27 -1.21 13.32
CA ASN A 141 8.82 -0.20 14.27
C ASN A 141 8.19 -0.85 15.50
N LEU A 142 8.60 -0.42 16.69
CA LEU A 142 8.06 -0.90 17.97
C LEU A 142 6.55 -0.64 18.14
N LEU A 143 6.03 0.45 17.57
CA LEU A 143 4.62 0.84 17.67
C LEU A 143 3.72 0.16 16.62
N SER A 144 4.30 -0.66 15.74
CA SER A 144 3.51 -1.34 14.73
C SER A 144 2.65 -2.45 15.36
N LYS A 145 1.48 -2.72 14.76
CA LYS A 145 0.48 -3.66 15.27
C LYS A 145 0.45 -4.96 14.46
N GLY A 146 0.04 -6.06 15.10
CA GLY A 146 -0.10 -7.38 14.48
C GLY A 146 1.26 -7.99 14.11
N PHE A 147 1.32 -8.72 12.99
CA PHE A 147 2.57 -9.38 12.53
C PHE A 147 3.69 -8.41 12.12
N LYS A 148 3.43 -7.11 12.01
CA LYS A 148 4.49 -6.10 11.82
C LYS A 148 5.23 -5.76 13.12
N SER A 149 4.60 -6.04 14.26
CA SER A 149 5.16 -5.76 15.58
C SER A 149 6.42 -6.59 15.84
N PRO A 150 7.35 -6.09 16.67
CA PRO A 150 8.48 -6.90 17.12
C PRO A 150 8.00 -8.10 17.93
N ILE A 151 8.77 -9.19 17.89
CA ILE A 151 8.48 -10.38 18.69
C ILE A 151 8.92 -10.10 20.14
N LYS A 152 8.01 -10.30 21.09
CA LYS A 152 8.14 -10.04 22.52
C LYS A 152 7.60 -11.25 23.28
N MET A 153 7.88 -11.32 24.59
CA MET A 153 7.38 -12.41 25.42
C MET A 153 5.84 -12.56 25.38
N ASP A 154 5.12 -11.43 25.38
CA ASP A 154 3.65 -11.40 25.36
C ASP A 154 3.04 -11.96 24.07
N ASN A 155 3.70 -11.77 22.93
CA ASN A 155 3.17 -12.15 21.61
C ASN A 155 3.86 -13.38 21.01
N ALA A 156 4.96 -13.87 21.60
CA ALA A 156 5.78 -14.93 21.05
C ALA A 156 4.98 -16.20 20.72
N LYS A 157 4.07 -16.60 21.61
CA LYS A 157 3.20 -17.77 21.37
C LYS A 157 2.41 -17.64 20.08
N THR A 158 1.79 -16.48 19.83
CA THR A 158 1.01 -16.24 18.61
C THR A 158 1.87 -16.28 17.34
N PHE A 159 3.10 -15.77 17.40
CA PHE A 159 4.05 -15.85 16.28
C PHE A 159 4.51 -17.28 16.05
N PHE A 160 4.78 -18.05 17.11
CA PHE A 160 5.26 -19.43 17.01
C PHE A 160 4.20 -20.38 16.47
N ASP A 161 2.95 -20.24 16.93
CA ASP A 161 1.81 -20.99 16.40
C ASP A 161 1.61 -20.70 14.90
N PHE A 162 1.68 -19.42 14.51
CA PHE A 162 1.63 -19.02 13.11
C PHE A 162 2.81 -19.56 12.29
N TYR A 163 4.02 -19.58 12.86
CA TYR A 163 5.19 -20.15 12.20
C TYR A 163 5.09 -21.66 12.01
N ASN A 164 4.49 -22.38 12.95
CA ASN A 164 4.22 -23.80 12.82
C ASN A 164 3.17 -24.07 11.72
N GLU A 165 2.11 -23.24 11.64
CA GLU A 165 1.16 -23.30 10.52
C GLU A 165 1.86 -23.06 9.17
N CYS A 166 2.73 -22.04 9.10
CA CYS A 166 3.48 -21.73 7.88
C CYS A 166 4.43 -22.87 7.48
N ASP A 167 5.16 -23.47 8.42
CA ASP A 167 6.06 -24.60 8.12
C ASP A 167 5.29 -25.78 7.51
N LEU A 168 4.18 -26.17 8.14
CA LEU A 168 3.30 -27.24 7.64
C LEU A 168 2.74 -26.90 6.26
N TYR A 169 2.24 -25.67 6.08
CA TYR A 169 1.67 -25.24 4.81
C TYR A 169 2.72 -25.26 3.68
N LEU A 170 3.90 -24.69 3.91
CA LEU A 170 4.96 -24.61 2.90
C LEU A 170 5.50 -25.98 2.50
N ARG A 171 5.60 -26.93 3.44
CA ARG A 171 6.05 -28.31 3.17
C ARG A 171 5.05 -29.09 2.32
N ASN A 172 3.76 -28.80 2.45
CA ASN A 172 2.68 -29.51 1.75
C ASN A 172 2.25 -28.85 0.43
N LEU A 173 2.86 -27.73 0.02
CA LEU A 173 2.62 -27.14 -1.29
C LEU A 173 3.19 -28.03 -2.40
N THR A 174 2.41 -28.31 -3.44
CA THR A 174 2.82 -29.08 -4.62
C THR A 174 2.68 -28.26 -5.92
N ILE A 175 3.50 -28.59 -6.92
CA ILE A 175 3.47 -27.90 -8.23
C ILE A 175 2.34 -28.43 -9.12
N SER A 176 1.97 -29.70 -8.93
CA SER A 176 0.91 -30.41 -9.66
C SER A 176 0.12 -31.24 -8.65
N LYS A 177 -1.12 -31.63 -8.98
CA LYS A 177 -2.03 -32.40 -8.09
C LYS A 177 -1.36 -33.62 -7.45
N ASP A 178 -0.58 -34.36 -8.24
CA ASP A 178 0.18 -35.54 -7.79
C ASP A 178 1.71 -35.31 -7.91
N GLY A 179 2.10 -34.03 -7.85
CA GLY A 179 3.46 -33.59 -8.12
C GLY A 179 4.36 -33.58 -6.90
N ILE A 180 5.65 -33.35 -7.17
CA ILE A 180 6.66 -33.16 -6.14
C ILE A 180 6.36 -31.88 -5.34
N ASN A 181 6.56 -31.93 -4.02
CA ASN A 181 6.48 -30.76 -3.15
C ASN A 181 7.39 -29.63 -3.65
N VAL A 182 6.93 -28.39 -3.53
CA VAL A 182 7.66 -27.21 -4.01
C VAL A 182 9.05 -27.12 -3.37
N VAL A 183 9.17 -27.48 -2.09
CA VAL A 183 10.42 -27.46 -1.32
C VAL A 183 11.44 -28.52 -1.78
N SER A 184 10.98 -29.59 -2.43
CA SER A 184 11.84 -30.63 -3.02
C SER A 184 12.13 -30.39 -4.51
N SER A 185 11.45 -29.41 -5.11
CA SER A 185 11.57 -29.09 -6.52
C SER A 185 12.74 -28.14 -6.84
N LYS A 186 13.01 -27.91 -8.13
CA LYS A 186 13.94 -26.86 -8.58
C LYS A 186 13.53 -25.42 -8.20
N TRP A 187 12.28 -25.20 -7.76
CA TRP A 187 11.73 -23.90 -7.36
C TRP A 187 11.78 -23.67 -5.85
N ARG A 188 12.47 -24.55 -5.11
CA ARG A 188 12.48 -24.58 -3.64
C ARG A 188 13.04 -23.34 -2.97
N THR A 189 13.96 -22.61 -3.61
CA THR A 189 14.81 -21.60 -2.94
C THR A 189 14.04 -20.54 -2.17
N GLY A 190 12.95 -19.99 -2.74
CA GLY A 190 12.15 -18.97 -2.04
C GLY A 190 11.40 -19.53 -0.82
N PHE A 191 10.84 -20.73 -0.96
CA PHE A 191 10.03 -21.39 0.08
C PHE A 191 10.91 -21.92 1.21
N LEU A 192 11.98 -22.62 0.85
CA LEU A 192 13.01 -23.08 1.77
C LEU A 192 13.68 -21.92 2.52
N GLY A 193 13.87 -20.78 1.85
CA GLY A 193 14.39 -19.58 2.49
C GLY A 193 13.49 -19.07 3.62
N PHE A 194 12.17 -19.08 3.42
CA PHE A 194 11.22 -18.78 4.49
C PHE A 194 11.26 -19.79 5.64
N LEU A 195 11.37 -21.09 5.34
CA LEU A 195 11.51 -22.14 6.37
C LEU A 195 12.77 -21.93 7.23
N ILE A 196 13.90 -21.63 6.59
CA ILE A 196 15.18 -21.32 7.28
C ILE A 196 15.03 -20.10 8.19
N CYS A 197 14.38 -19.04 7.70
CA CYS A 197 14.15 -17.84 8.50
C CYS A 197 13.22 -18.11 9.69
N ILE A 198 12.15 -18.89 9.51
CA ILE A 198 11.26 -19.29 10.60
C ILE A 198 12.03 -19.99 11.72
N GLU A 199 12.79 -21.03 11.39
CA GLU A 199 13.55 -21.80 12.39
C GLU A 199 14.65 -20.95 13.04
N SER A 200 15.30 -20.07 12.29
CA SER A 200 16.32 -19.16 12.83
C SER A 200 15.75 -18.09 13.75
N VAL A 201 14.55 -17.56 13.46
CA VAL A 201 13.85 -16.63 14.36
C VAL A 201 13.48 -17.33 15.66
N LYS A 202 12.95 -18.56 15.59
CA LYS A 202 12.66 -19.36 16.79
C LYS A 202 13.94 -19.59 17.60
N GLY A 203 15.03 -20.00 16.94
CA GLY A 203 16.33 -20.22 17.58
C GLY A 203 16.87 -18.98 18.30
N LEU A 204 16.88 -17.82 17.62
CA LEU A 204 17.32 -16.56 18.22
C LEU A 204 16.44 -16.10 19.38
N TYR A 205 15.12 -16.29 19.27
CA TYR A 205 14.22 -15.93 20.36
C TYR A 205 14.53 -16.73 21.63
N LYS A 206 14.69 -18.06 21.48
CA LYS A 206 15.01 -18.96 22.59
C LYS A 206 16.37 -18.67 23.24
N SER A 207 17.35 -18.20 22.46
CA SER A 207 18.68 -17.89 22.99
C SER A 207 18.82 -16.49 23.58
N LEU A 208 18.05 -15.50 23.11
CA LEU A 208 18.25 -14.09 23.49
C LEU A 208 17.17 -13.52 24.41
N ILE A 209 15.97 -14.09 24.41
CA ILE A 209 14.80 -13.54 25.12
C ILE A 209 14.26 -14.50 26.19
N GLU A 210 14.21 -15.80 25.90
CA GLU A 210 13.70 -16.82 26.83
C GLU A 210 14.56 -17.07 28.10
N PRO A 211 15.90 -16.90 28.11
CA PRO A 211 16.69 -17.11 29.32
C PRO A 211 16.36 -16.11 30.44
N ASP A 212 16.48 -16.54 31.70
CA ASP A 212 16.19 -15.73 32.90
C ASP A 212 17.00 -14.42 32.94
N GLU A 213 18.22 -14.42 32.38
CA GLU A 213 19.01 -13.21 32.08
C GLU A 213 18.80 -12.81 30.61
N SER A 214 17.59 -12.33 30.28
CA SER A 214 17.25 -11.95 28.91
C SER A 214 18.18 -10.82 28.42
N ALA A 215 18.98 -11.07 27.39
CA ALA A 215 19.83 -10.05 26.79
C ALA A 215 19.02 -8.99 26.02
N LEU A 216 17.80 -9.34 25.57
CA LEU A 216 16.92 -8.47 24.79
C LEU A 216 15.47 -8.57 25.26
N SER A 217 14.76 -7.45 25.24
CA SER A 217 13.32 -7.40 25.55
C SER A 217 12.41 -7.64 24.32
N PHE A 218 12.94 -7.49 23.11
CA PHE A 218 12.21 -7.71 21.87
C PHE A 218 13.14 -8.00 20.69
N LEU A 219 12.60 -8.66 19.66
CA LEU A 219 13.30 -9.00 18.43
C LEU A 219 12.74 -8.20 17.23
N MET A 220 13.57 -7.36 16.61
CA MET A 220 13.24 -6.66 15.36
C MET A 220 13.84 -7.38 14.16
N THR A 221 13.01 -8.13 13.44
CA THR A 221 13.44 -9.01 12.35
C THR A 221 14.03 -8.28 11.14
N TYR A 222 13.69 -7.01 10.91
CA TYR A 222 14.29 -6.23 9.81
C TYR A 222 15.81 -6.07 9.94
N LYS A 223 16.35 -6.09 11.18
CA LYS A 223 17.80 -5.96 11.42
C LYS A 223 18.62 -7.11 10.83
N PHE A 224 17.98 -8.25 10.56
CA PHE A 224 18.61 -9.42 9.94
C PHE A 224 18.54 -9.40 8.40
N SER A 225 17.94 -8.36 7.80
CA SER A 225 17.86 -8.22 6.34
C SER A 225 19.14 -7.62 5.74
N GLN A 226 19.48 -8.06 4.53
CA GLN A 226 20.55 -7.47 3.72
C GLN A 226 20.18 -6.11 3.09
N ASP A 227 18.94 -5.62 3.28
CA ASP A 227 18.47 -4.31 2.80
C ASP A 227 19.42 -3.17 3.23
N HIS A 228 20.07 -3.30 4.39
CA HIS A 228 21.07 -2.36 4.88
C HIS A 228 22.30 -2.29 3.94
N LEU A 229 22.77 -3.43 3.42
CA LEU A 229 23.86 -3.50 2.45
C LEU A 229 23.43 -2.97 1.08
N GLU A 230 22.20 -3.26 0.63
CA GLU A 230 21.68 -2.70 -0.63
C GLU A 230 21.55 -1.18 -0.59
N THR A 231 21.15 -0.65 0.57
CA THR A 231 21.10 0.79 0.81
C THR A 231 22.50 1.39 0.71
N PHE A 232 23.50 0.74 1.32
CA PHE A 232 24.90 1.14 1.22
C PHE A 232 25.42 1.12 -0.23
N PHE A 233 25.13 0.08 -1.01
CA PHE A 233 25.50 0.03 -2.43
C PHE A 233 24.82 1.13 -3.25
N SER A 234 23.62 1.54 -2.86
CA SER A 234 22.92 2.65 -3.50
C SER A 234 23.57 4.00 -3.17
N MET A 235 24.08 4.19 -1.95
CA MET A 235 24.88 5.36 -1.56
C MET A 235 26.22 5.41 -2.32
N ILE A 236 26.88 4.27 -2.55
CA ILE A 236 28.10 4.23 -3.36
C ILE A 236 27.81 4.64 -4.81
N ARG A 237 26.71 4.13 -5.39
CA ARG A 237 26.31 4.48 -6.77
C ARG A 237 25.95 5.96 -6.89
N SER A 238 25.30 6.56 -5.89
CA SER A 238 24.95 7.98 -5.94
C SER A 238 26.18 8.90 -5.97
N ARG A 239 27.32 8.47 -5.40
CA ARG A 239 28.61 9.19 -5.52
C ARG A 239 29.15 9.25 -6.95
N GLY A 240 28.77 8.29 -7.80
CA GLY A 240 29.11 8.28 -9.22
C GLY A 240 28.31 9.30 -10.06
N GLY A 241 27.35 10.02 -9.46
CA GLY A 241 26.45 10.92 -10.18
C GLY A 241 25.63 10.17 -11.22
N TYR A 242 25.85 10.49 -12.50
CA TYR A 242 25.20 9.80 -13.62
C TYR A 242 25.84 8.45 -13.97
N ASN A 243 26.98 8.09 -13.36
CA ASN A 243 27.62 6.79 -13.54
C ASN A 243 27.11 5.77 -12.50
N ASN A 244 26.15 4.95 -12.92
CA ASN A 244 25.57 3.88 -12.09
C ASN A 244 26.44 2.63 -11.96
N ASN A 245 27.58 2.55 -12.68
CA ASN A 245 28.47 1.39 -12.68
C ASN A 245 29.93 1.83 -12.41
N PRO A 246 30.30 2.09 -11.14
CA PRO A 246 31.63 2.55 -10.79
C PRO A 246 32.67 1.43 -11.02
N SER A 247 33.87 1.81 -11.49
CA SER A 247 35.04 0.93 -11.50
C SER A 247 35.54 0.61 -10.09
N ALA A 248 36.37 -0.42 -9.91
CA ALA A 248 36.93 -0.78 -8.61
C ALA A 248 37.68 0.38 -7.92
N LYS A 249 38.39 1.23 -8.70
CA LYS A 249 39.08 2.42 -8.17
C LYS A 249 38.09 3.48 -7.68
N GLN A 250 37.01 3.71 -8.43
CA GLN A 250 35.94 4.63 -8.04
C GLN A 250 35.17 4.11 -6.82
N PHE A 251 34.89 2.81 -6.75
CA PHE A 251 34.30 2.17 -5.59
C PHE A 251 35.16 2.39 -4.34
N LYS A 252 36.48 2.12 -4.42
CA LYS A 252 37.41 2.32 -3.30
C LYS A 252 37.43 3.78 -2.83
N ALA A 253 37.40 4.75 -3.75
CA ALA A 253 37.34 6.16 -3.42
C ALA A 253 36.03 6.54 -2.73
N ALA A 254 34.88 6.11 -3.28
CA ALA A 254 33.56 6.36 -2.71
C ALA A 254 33.40 5.70 -1.33
N TYR A 255 33.91 4.48 -1.16
CA TYR A 255 33.92 3.76 0.11
C TYR A 255 34.72 4.51 1.18
N LYS A 256 35.96 4.92 0.87
CA LYS A 256 36.77 5.76 1.78
C LYS A 256 36.06 7.06 2.16
N GLN A 257 35.39 7.69 1.20
CA GLN A 257 34.65 8.92 1.46
C GLN A 257 33.44 8.72 2.37
N LEU A 258 32.71 7.60 2.23
CA LEU A 258 31.58 7.26 3.10
C LEU A 258 32.03 6.92 4.53
N LEU A 259 33.21 6.32 4.70
CA LEU A 259 33.80 6.09 6.03
C LEU A 259 34.15 7.40 6.76
N VAL A 260 34.53 8.45 6.03
CA VAL A 260 34.90 9.76 6.62
C VAL A 260 33.70 10.69 6.76
N ARG A 261 32.72 10.62 5.85
CA ARG A 261 31.51 11.46 5.85
C ARG A 261 30.25 10.58 5.83
N HIS A 262 29.65 10.39 7.01
CA HIS A 262 28.48 9.52 7.22
C HIS A 262 27.12 10.14 6.82
N GLU A 263 27.07 11.44 6.55
CA GLU A 263 25.80 12.16 6.35
C GLU A 263 25.38 12.21 4.88
N ILE A 264 24.66 11.20 4.36
CA ILE A 264 24.02 11.29 3.04
C ILE A 264 22.68 10.53 2.96
N ALA A 265 21.70 11.16 2.30
CA ALA A 265 20.41 10.57 1.94
C ALA A 265 20.46 9.63 0.72
N SER A 266 19.72 8.51 0.78
CA SER A 266 19.55 7.59 -0.36
C SER A 266 18.67 8.20 -1.46
N SER A 267 18.85 7.78 -2.72
CA SER A 267 17.97 8.20 -3.82
C SER A 267 16.55 7.61 -3.69
N GLU A 268 15.53 8.38 -4.12
CA GLU A 268 14.11 7.98 -4.08
C GLU A 268 13.79 6.74 -4.96
N ASN A 269 14.65 6.44 -5.94
CA ASN A 269 14.51 5.31 -6.85
C ASN A 269 15.24 4.03 -6.38
N ALA A 270 15.88 4.05 -5.21
CA ALA A 270 16.49 2.86 -4.64
C ALA A 270 15.43 1.82 -4.24
N ASN A 271 15.82 0.53 -4.24
CA ASN A 271 14.92 -0.55 -3.81
C ASN A 271 14.56 -0.44 -2.32
N CYS A 272 15.42 0.23 -1.55
CA CYS A 272 15.27 0.47 -0.12
C CYS A 272 15.16 1.98 0.13
N ILE A 273 14.12 2.40 0.87
CA ILE A 273 13.93 3.80 1.28
C ILE A 273 14.78 4.01 2.55
N SER A 274 15.78 4.89 2.53
CA SER A 274 16.50 5.29 3.76
C SER A 274 15.55 6.04 4.69
N LEU A 275 15.47 5.59 5.95
CA LEU A 275 14.58 6.14 6.96
C LEU A 275 15.27 7.11 7.91
N SER A 276 16.61 7.18 7.94
CA SER A 276 17.33 8.23 8.65
C SER A 276 17.41 9.47 7.75
N LYS A 277 16.31 10.21 7.64
CA LYS A 277 16.39 11.62 7.28
C LYS A 277 17.07 12.33 8.45
N ILE A 278 18.38 12.54 8.37
CA ILE A 278 18.99 13.65 9.10
C ILE A 278 18.37 14.89 8.45
N ASN A 279 17.57 15.64 9.20
CA ASN A 279 16.88 16.81 8.71
C ASN A 279 17.93 17.80 8.19
N ILE A 280 17.98 17.98 6.87
CA ILE A 280 18.39 19.26 6.32
C ILE A 280 17.24 20.20 6.68
N LEU A 281 17.53 21.18 7.54
CA LEU A 281 16.63 22.29 7.84
C LEU A 281 16.34 23.06 6.55
N SER A 282 15.34 22.60 5.79
CA SER A 282 14.69 23.45 4.80
C SER A 282 13.65 24.27 5.55
N VAL A 283 13.86 25.59 5.61
CA VAL A 283 12.81 26.54 5.96
C VAL A 283 11.79 26.50 4.84
N GLY A 284 10.85 25.55 4.93
CA GLY A 284 9.72 25.46 4.02
C GLY A 284 8.72 26.54 4.38
N SER A 285 8.40 27.40 3.42
CA SER A 285 7.27 28.32 3.52
C SER A 285 6.00 27.53 3.85
N GLN A 286 5.29 27.97 4.88
CA GLN A 286 4.01 27.42 5.34
C GLN A 286 3.10 27.02 4.15
N GLY A 287 2.81 25.73 4.03
CA GLY A 287 1.87 25.22 3.04
C GLY A 287 0.45 25.66 3.41
N LYS A 288 -0.02 26.76 2.82
CA LYS A 288 -1.46 27.12 2.86
C LYS A 288 -2.26 25.93 2.32
N SER A 289 -3.35 25.54 3.00
CA SER A 289 -4.29 24.54 2.49
C SER A 289 -4.72 24.94 1.06
N LYS A 290 -4.45 24.10 0.06
CA LYS A 290 -4.75 24.39 -1.36
C LYS A 290 -6.26 24.40 -1.68
N ASN A 291 -7.13 24.18 -0.70
CA ASN A 291 -8.58 24.15 -0.88
C ASN A 291 -9.20 25.45 -0.38
N ASN A 292 -9.50 26.36 -1.30
CA ASN A 292 -10.05 27.69 -0.99
C ASN A 292 -11.42 27.62 -0.28
N PHE A 293 -12.19 26.54 -0.48
CA PHE A 293 -13.49 26.37 0.17
C PHE A 293 -13.37 26.08 1.67
N VAL A 294 -12.35 25.32 2.09
CA VAL A 294 -12.06 25.07 3.50
C VAL A 294 -11.54 26.33 4.18
N GLN A 295 -10.80 27.17 3.45
CA GLN A 295 -10.36 28.46 3.97
C GLN A 295 -11.55 29.37 4.28
N ASN A 296 -12.55 29.44 3.39
CA ASN A 296 -13.74 30.24 3.62
C ASN A 296 -14.53 29.78 4.86
N ILE A 297 -14.74 28.47 5.03
CA ILE A 297 -15.38 27.91 6.25
C ILE A 297 -14.62 28.28 7.52
N ASN A 298 -13.28 28.35 7.45
CA ASN A 298 -12.44 28.67 8.58
C ASN A 298 -12.36 30.19 8.85
N HIS A 299 -12.66 31.03 7.86
CA HIS A 299 -12.53 32.49 7.94
C HIS A 299 -13.66 33.15 8.72
N ASP A 300 -14.84 32.52 8.79
CA ASP A 300 -15.97 32.98 9.61
C ASP A 300 -15.72 32.83 11.12
N ASN A 301 -14.92 31.83 11.52
CA ASN A 301 -14.56 31.62 12.92
C ASN A 301 -13.39 32.51 13.39
N ASP A 302 -12.58 33.05 12.48
CA ASP A 302 -11.38 33.85 12.81
C ASP A 302 -11.68 35.27 13.33
N ARG A 303 -12.95 35.64 13.56
CA ARG A 303 -13.30 36.86 14.33
C ARG A 303 -13.21 36.67 15.85
N ARG A 304 -12.97 35.46 16.35
CA ARG A 304 -12.79 35.22 17.79
C ARG A 304 -11.66 34.21 18.04
N LEU A 305 -10.61 34.72 18.70
CA LEU A 305 -9.41 34.05 19.20
C LEU A 305 -8.29 33.75 18.21
N SER A 306 -7.35 34.68 18.18
CA SER A 306 -5.93 34.38 18.10
C SER A 306 -5.54 33.39 19.20
N ASP A 307 -5.15 32.17 18.86
CA ASP A 307 -4.08 31.49 19.57
C ASP A 307 -3.43 30.38 18.74
N ASN A 308 -2.11 30.32 18.90
CA ASN A 308 -1.19 29.46 18.16
C ASN A 308 -1.44 27.98 18.44
N LEU A 309 -1.68 27.19 17.39
CA LEU A 309 -1.52 25.73 17.43
C LEU A 309 -0.78 25.26 16.18
N GLN A 310 0.45 24.82 16.39
CA GLN A 310 1.34 24.22 15.40
C GLN A 310 0.78 22.85 14.99
N ILE A 311 0.25 22.74 13.78
CA ILE A 311 -0.03 21.45 13.14
C ILE A 311 1.07 21.22 12.10
N ILE A 312 2.01 20.35 12.45
CA ILE A 312 3.02 19.82 11.51
C ILE A 312 2.29 18.89 10.54
N ASP A 313 1.98 19.42 9.36
CA ASP A 313 1.31 18.67 8.30
C ASP A 313 2.29 17.69 7.62
N ASN A 314 2.46 16.51 8.21
CA ASN A 314 3.21 15.39 7.62
C ASN A 314 2.42 14.66 6.52
N SER A 315 1.38 15.26 5.93
CA SER A 315 0.47 14.60 4.98
C SER A 315 0.96 14.54 3.53
N GLU A 316 2.08 15.20 3.18
CA GLU A 316 2.62 15.14 1.81
C GLU A 316 3.04 13.72 1.38
N ALA A 317 3.40 12.86 2.34
CA ALA A 317 3.73 11.45 2.07
C ALA A 317 2.52 10.57 1.68
N ALA A 318 1.28 11.02 1.93
CA ALA A 318 0.07 10.23 1.67
C ALA A 318 -0.55 10.46 0.28
N THR A 319 -0.06 11.45 -0.49
CA THR A 319 -0.62 11.81 -1.81
C THR A 319 -0.08 10.98 -2.98
N SER A 320 0.88 10.08 -2.72
CA SER A 320 1.63 9.37 -3.76
C SER A 320 0.92 8.15 -4.39
N ASP A 321 -0.02 7.50 -3.71
CA ASP A 321 -0.28 6.07 -3.98
C ASP A 321 -1.60 5.72 -4.70
N HIS A 322 -2.28 6.70 -5.29
CA HIS A 322 -3.53 6.50 -6.03
C HIS A 322 -3.32 6.71 -7.53
N ALA A 323 -3.45 5.66 -8.36
CA ALA A 323 -3.13 5.71 -9.79
C ALA A 323 -4.02 4.76 -10.62
N TYR A 324 -5.30 5.03 -10.83
CA TYR A 324 -6.22 4.15 -11.57
C TYR A 324 -5.98 4.16 -13.10
N SER A 325 -6.78 3.46 -13.92
CA SER A 325 -6.77 3.51 -15.40
C SER A 325 -8.20 3.48 -15.99
N LYS A 326 -8.29 3.62 -17.33
CA LYS A 326 -9.47 3.85 -18.22
C LYS A 326 -10.85 3.44 -17.68
N ILE A 327 -11.86 4.31 -17.91
CA ILE A 327 -13.19 4.22 -17.28
C ILE A 327 -14.24 3.87 -18.34
N PRO A 328 -15.20 2.97 -18.05
CA PRO A 328 -16.31 2.67 -18.94
C PRO A 328 -17.34 3.81 -18.93
N SER A 329 -17.84 4.17 -20.10
CA SER A 329 -18.83 5.23 -20.31
C SER A 329 -20.26 4.78 -19.99
N SER A 330 -20.51 4.24 -18.79
CA SER A 330 -21.87 3.90 -18.36
C SER A 330 -22.45 4.96 -17.42
N LYS A 331 -23.70 5.38 -17.68
CA LYS A 331 -24.49 6.26 -16.80
C LYS A 331 -24.89 5.58 -15.48
N ILE A 332 -24.84 4.26 -15.42
CA ILE A 332 -25.19 3.43 -14.27
C ILE A 332 -23.88 2.97 -13.60
N LEU A 333 -23.76 3.20 -12.29
CA LEU A 333 -22.63 2.73 -11.49
C LEU A 333 -22.85 1.24 -11.20
N SER A 334 -21.82 0.43 -11.38
CA SER A 334 -21.85 -0.97 -10.92
C SER A 334 -21.79 -1.00 -9.39
N GLU A 335 -22.31 -2.06 -8.78
CA GLU A 335 -22.20 -2.32 -7.34
C GLU A 335 -20.73 -2.26 -6.85
N TYR A 336 -19.80 -2.72 -7.69
CA TYR A 336 -18.37 -2.60 -7.46
C TYR A 336 -17.90 -1.13 -7.36
N VAL A 337 -18.36 -0.27 -8.27
CA VAL A 337 -18.00 1.15 -8.29
C VAL A 337 -18.57 1.87 -7.07
N GLU A 338 -19.79 1.53 -6.66
CA GLU A 338 -20.44 2.11 -5.49
C GLU A 338 -19.65 1.84 -4.20
N ASP A 339 -19.21 0.60 -3.98
CA ASP A 339 -18.40 0.22 -2.82
C ASP A 339 -17.00 0.87 -2.82
N VAL A 340 -16.37 0.99 -4.00
CA VAL A 340 -15.08 1.70 -4.10
C VAL A 340 -15.25 3.19 -3.87
N VAL A 341 -16.36 3.80 -4.33
CA VAL A 341 -16.70 5.20 -4.04
C VAL A 341 -16.86 5.38 -2.53
N ALA A 342 -17.57 4.49 -1.84
CA ALA A 342 -17.70 4.54 -0.37
C ALA A 342 -16.32 4.52 0.33
N TYR A 343 -15.41 3.66 -0.14
CA TYR A 343 -14.04 3.63 0.39
C TYR A 343 -13.29 4.96 0.17
N ILE A 344 -13.45 5.59 -0.99
CA ILE A 344 -12.85 6.91 -1.28
C ILE A 344 -13.52 8.00 -0.43
N SER A 345 -14.84 7.94 -0.23
CA SER A 345 -15.59 8.88 0.61
C SER A 345 -15.07 8.89 2.05
N GLY A 346 -14.77 7.73 2.63
CA GLY A 346 -14.18 7.65 3.96
C GLY A 346 -12.80 8.32 4.05
N PHE A 347 -12.00 8.26 2.97
CA PHE A 347 -10.73 8.99 2.88
C PHE A 347 -10.94 10.51 2.77
N VAL A 348 -11.90 10.96 1.96
CA VAL A 348 -12.24 12.39 1.80
C VAL A 348 -12.72 12.96 3.14
N GLN A 349 -13.63 12.26 3.83
CA GLN A 349 -14.14 12.68 5.14
C GLN A 349 -13.01 12.84 6.16
N ARG A 350 -12.12 11.84 6.27
CA ARG A 350 -10.97 11.93 7.18
C ARG A 350 -10.12 13.16 6.93
N LYS A 351 -9.89 13.49 5.66
CA LYS A 351 -9.08 14.64 5.26
C LYS A 351 -9.77 15.97 5.57
N LEU A 352 -11.08 16.05 5.41
CA LEU A 352 -11.85 17.24 5.72
C LEU A 352 -11.96 17.49 7.23
N ILE A 353 -12.18 16.45 8.03
CA ILE A 353 -12.18 16.54 9.51
C ILE A 353 -10.86 17.11 10.02
N SER A 354 -9.71 16.70 9.44
CA SER A 354 -8.41 17.26 9.83
C SER A 354 -8.15 18.70 9.37
N ALA A 355 -8.99 19.26 8.49
CA ALA A 355 -8.74 20.55 7.83
C ALA A 355 -9.77 21.64 8.19
N ILE A 356 -10.98 21.24 8.59
CA ILE A 356 -12.07 22.15 8.99
C ILE A 356 -11.91 22.47 10.48
N LYS A 357 -11.94 23.76 10.83
CA LYS A 357 -11.85 24.24 12.22
C LYS A 357 -13.23 24.45 12.87
N CYS A 358 -14.30 24.52 12.09
CA CYS A 358 -15.66 24.70 12.60
C CYS A 358 -16.19 23.38 13.19
N GLU A 359 -16.46 23.39 14.51
CA GLU A 359 -16.93 22.22 15.26
C GLU A 359 -18.26 21.70 14.71
N GLU A 360 -19.25 22.56 14.48
CA GLU A 360 -20.57 22.16 13.93
C GLU A 360 -20.45 21.51 12.54
N CYS A 361 -19.57 22.03 11.67
CA CYS A 361 -19.32 21.45 10.34
C CYS A 361 -18.54 20.13 10.42
N SER A 362 -17.65 19.98 11.39
CA SER A 362 -16.95 18.73 11.65
C SER A 362 -17.90 17.67 12.21
N ASP A 363 -18.79 18.05 13.12
CA ASP A 363 -19.79 17.16 13.71
C ASP A 363 -20.81 16.70 12.68
N ALA A 364 -21.25 17.58 11.78
CA ALA A 364 -22.12 17.20 10.65
C ALA A 364 -21.45 16.22 9.66
N LEU A 365 -20.12 16.23 9.55
CA LEU A 365 -19.40 15.21 8.77
C LEU A 365 -19.38 13.86 9.49
N ILE A 366 -19.46 13.85 10.83
CA ILE A 366 -19.42 12.64 11.67
C ILE A 366 -20.83 12.08 11.90
N TYR A 367 -21.86 12.94 11.89
CA TYR A 367 -23.24 12.58 12.20
C TYR A 367 -23.79 11.48 11.28
N ASP A 368 -24.34 10.43 11.90
CA ASP A 368 -24.86 9.25 11.21
C ASP A 368 -26.20 8.86 11.84
N GLU A 369 -27.30 9.29 11.24
CA GLU A 369 -28.65 9.10 11.79
C GLU A 369 -29.14 7.65 11.67
N ASN A 370 -28.53 6.81 10.80
CA ASN A 370 -28.92 5.41 10.61
C ASN A 370 -27.76 4.58 10.01
N SER A 371 -26.87 4.10 10.86
CA SER A 371 -25.65 3.34 10.52
C SER A 371 -25.88 1.87 10.12
N ALA A 372 -27.12 1.46 9.78
CA ALA A 372 -27.50 0.05 9.68
C ALA A 372 -27.69 -0.51 8.26
N GLU A 373 -27.87 0.29 7.19
CA GLU A 373 -28.36 -0.25 5.90
C GLU A 373 -27.38 -0.23 4.72
N ASN A 374 -26.28 0.51 4.76
CA ASN A 374 -25.30 0.46 3.67
C ASN A 374 -24.24 -0.61 3.97
N SER A 375 -24.30 -1.71 3.23
CA SER A 375 -23.39 -2.81 3.32
C SER A 375 -22.01 -2.45 2.74
N TYR A 376 -21.22 -1.67 3.47
CA TYR A 376 -19.86 -1.26 3.10
C TYR A 376 -18.86 -2.42 3.19
N HIS A 377 -19.08 -3.47 2.40
CA HIS A 377 -18.34 -4.74 2.46
C HIS A 377 -16.83 -4.53 2.30
N LEU A 378 -16.41 -3.68 1.34
CA LEU A 378 -15.00 -3.39 1.09
C LEU A 378 -14.32 -2.65 2.25
N ILE A 379 -15.00 -1.70 2.90
CA ILE A 379 -14.46 -0.95 4.04
C ILE A 379 -14.31 -1.90 5.23
N ASN A 380 -15.35 -2.69 5.52
CA ASN A 380 -15.36 -3.62 6.64
C ASN A 380 -14.22 -4.64 6.55
N ARG A 381 -13.97 -5.20 5.35
CA ARG A 381 -12.86 -6.15 5.14
C ARG A 381 -11.48 -5.53 5.26
N LYS A 382 -11.33 -4.25 4.89
CA LYS A 382 -10.03 -3.56 4.94
C LYS A 382 -9.75 -2.87 6.26
N ASN A 383 -10.75 -2.72 7.12
CA ASN A 383 -10.59 -1.97 8.34
C ASN A 383 -9.71 -2.75 9.34
N LYS A 384 -8.60 -2.13 9.73
CA LYS A 384 -7.71 -2.60 10.81
C LYS A 384 -7.73 -1.63 12.00
N GLY A 385 -8.83 -0.89 12.17
CA GLY A 385 -9.05 0.08 13.25
C GLY A 385 -8.67 1.53 12.93
N GLY A 386 -8.47 1.89 11.66
CA GLY A 386 -8.05 3.25 11.25
C GLY A 386 -8.74 3.79 9.99
N LEU A 387 -9.73 3.07 9.45
CA LEU A 387 -10.56 3.54 8.35
C LEU A 387 -11.85 4.13 8.90
N ILE A 388 -12.26 5.26 8.35
CA ILE A 388 -13.51 5.95 8.71
C ILE A 388 -14.61 5.44 7.77
N LYS A 389 -15.76 5.07 8.35
CA LYS A 389 -16.98 4.81 7.58
C LYS A 389 -17.58 6.17 7.20
N PRO A 390 -17.87 6.41 5.90
CA PRO A 390 -18.37 7.70 5.49
C PRO A 390 -19.80 7.95 6.01
N SER A 391 -20.13 9.20 6.34
CA SER A 391 -21.53 9.58 6.58
C SER A 391 -22.36 9.44 5.31
N LYS A 392 -23.68 9.23 5.47
CA LYS A 392 -24.62 9.04 4.34
C LYS A 392 -24.53 10.21 3.34
N ASP A 393 -24.43 11.43 3.85
CA ASP A 393 -24.36 12.64 3.04
C ASP A 393 -23.07 12.73 2.22
N VAL A 394 -21.91 12.46 2.84
CA VAL A 394 -20.62 12.45 2.14
C VAL A 394 -20.59 11.36 1.07
N TYR A 395 -21.15 10.18 1.36
CA TYR A 395 -21.25 9.10 0.38
C TYR A 395 -22.12 9.50 -0.82
N GLN A 396 -23.31 10.05 -0.59
CA GLN A 396 -24.20 10.50 -1.67
C GLN A 396 -23.57 11.59 -2.53
N LEU A 397 -22.87 12.56 -1.92
CA LEU A 397 -22.15 13.61 -2.63
C LEU A 397 -21.05 13.04 -3.53
N CYS A 398 -20.25 12.10 -3.03
CA CYS A 398 -19.23 11.44 -3.85
C CYS A 398 -19.84 10.57 -4.96
N LYS A 399 -20.99 9.93 -4.71
CA LYS A 399 -21.72 9.14 -5.72
C LYS A 399 -22.22 10.02 -6.87
N ILE A 400 -22.77 11.20 -6.57
CA ILE A 400 -23.16 12.21 -7.58
C ILE A 400 -21.91 12.73 -8.31
N GLY A 401 -20.83 13.01 -7.57
CA GLY A 401 -19.56 13.44 -8.13
C GLY A 401 -19.00 12.45 -9.16
N GLU A 402 -18.97 11.15 -8.84
CA GLU A 402 -18.47 10.12 -9.78
C GLU A 402 -19.34 10.03 -11.04
N LYS A 403 -20.68 10.13 -10.92
CA LYS A 403 -21.58 10.16 -12.08
C LYS A 403 -21.27 11.35 -12.99
N SER A 404 -21.12 12.55 -12.43
CA SER A 404 -20.77 13.76 -13.19
C SER A 404 -19.38 13.65 -13.83
N PHE A 405 -18.41 13.08 -13.12
CA PHE A 405 -17.08 12.82 -13.64
C PHE A 405 -17.11 11.91 -14.86
N ARG A 406 -17.82 10.77 -14.79
CA ARG A 406 -17.95 9.82 -15.90
C ARG A 406 -18.63 10.43 -17.12
N ILE A 407 -19.65 11.26 -16.94
CA ILE A 407 -20.35 11.95 -18.04
C ILE A 407 -19.39 12.93 -18.75
N ILE A 408 -18.69 13.77 -18.00
CA ILE A 408 -17.74 14.75 -18.56
C ILE A 408 -16.53 14.07 -19.20
N GLN A 409 -16.12 12.93 -18.66
CA GLN A 409 -15.11 12.06 -19.26
C GLN A 409 -15.54 11.51 -20.61
N ALA A 410 -16.74 10.92 -20.68
CA ALA A 410 -17.29 10.36 -21.92
C ALA A 410 -17.47 11.45 -22.99
N ALA A 411 -17.76 12.69 -22.58
CA ALA A 411 -17.81 13.85 -23.47
C ALA A 411 -16.44 14.37 -23.94
N GLY A 412 -15.33 13.77 -23.49
CA GLY A 412 -13.97 14.18 -23.87
C GLY A 412 -13.50 15.52 -23.30
N LYS A 413 -14.23 16.10 -22.33
CA LYS A 413 -13.99 17.46 -21.83
C LYS A 413 -12.99 17.53 -20.67
N ILE A 414 -12.36 16.43 -20.27
CA ILE A 414 -11.40 16.41 -19.13
C ILE A 414 -10.12 17.22 -19.40
N THR A 415 -9.77 17.46 -20.66
CA THR A 415 -8.58 18.26 -21.03
C THR A 415 -8.87 19.75 -21.20
N SER A 416 -10.11 20.21 -20.97
CA SER A 416 -10.45 21.62 -21.12
C SER A 416 -9.82 22.50 -20.02
N LYS A 417 -9.79 23.82 -20.23
CA LYS A 417 -9.45 24.75 -19.13
C LYS A 417 -10.53 24.66 -18.03
N ASN A 418 -10.12 24.81 -16.78
CA ASN A 418 -10.99 24.85 -15.58
C ASN A 418 -11.93 23.64 -15.38
N VAL A 419 -11.47 22.43 -15.70
CA VAL A 419 -12.26 21.19 -15.55
C VAL A 419 -12.77 20.96 -14.13
N LEU A 420 -12.01 21.35 -13.11
CA LEU A 420 -12.41 21.19 -11.71
C LEU A 420 -13.65 22.03 -11.37
N GLU A 421 -13.69 23.29 -11.82
CA GLU A 421 -14.84 24.18 -11.62
C GLU A 421 -16.06 23.69 -12.39
N LEU A 422 -15.85 23.21 -13.62
CA LEU A 422 -16.91 22.62 -14.44
C LEU A 422 -17.55 21.39 -13.78
N LEU A 423 -16.72 20.49 -13.21
CA LEU A 423 -17.17 19.30 -12.49
C LEU A 423 -17.97 19.64 -11.23
N ILE A 424 -17.51 20.63 -10.46
CA ILE A 424 -18.20 21.12 -9.27
C ILE A 424 -19.55 21.74 -9.67
N ALA A 425 -19.57 22.61 -10.69
CA ALA A 425 -20.81 23.23 -11.17
C ALA A 425 -21.83 22.20 -11.69
N ASP A 426 -21.38 21.21 -12.48
CA ASP A 426 -22.25 20.15 -12.98
C ASP A 426 -22.85 19.29 -11.86
N SER A 427 -22.06 19.02 -10.82
CA SER A 427 -22.52 18.24 -9.66
C SER A 427 -23.46 19.03 -8.77
N MET A 428 -23.17 20.31 -8.54
CA MET A 428 -24.06 21.22 -7.79
C MET A 428 -25.45 21.33 -8.41
N ARG A 429 -25.57 21.32 -9.75
CA ARG A 429 -26.88 21.32 -10.44
C ARG A 429 -27.72 20.07 -10.17
N LYS A 430 -27.10 18.96 -9.76
CA LYS A 430 -27.76 17.68 -9.52
C LYS A 430 -28.02 17.41 -8.04
N ILE A 431 -27.51 18.26 -7.15
CA ILE A 431 -27.65 18.12 -5.70
C ILE A 431 -28.85 18.95 -5.25
N ASN A 432 -29.76 18.33 -4.50
CA ASN A 432 -30.77 19.07 -3.75
C ASN A 432 -30.18 19.49 -2.39
N VAL A 433 -29.80 20.76 -2.28
CA VAL A 433 -29.08 21.31 -1.11
C VAL A 433 -29.88 21.16 0.18
N ASN A 434 -31.21 21.16 0.11
CA ASN A 434 -32.09 21.08 1.29
C ASN A 434 -32.08 19.69 1.95
N ASN A 435 -31.59 18.66 1.26
CA ASN A 435 -31.61 17.26 1.72
C ASN A 435 -30.23 16.77 2.19
N VAL A 436 -29.19 17.61 2.15
CA VAL A 436 -27.80 17.22 2.46
C VAL A 436 -27.32 18.06 3.63
N PHE A 437 -26.81 17.42 4.69
CA PHE A 437 -26.46 18.05 5.96
C PHE A 437 -27.64 18.79 6.61
N SER A 438 -28.80 18.12 6.73
CA SER A 438 -30.01 18.67 7.36
C SER A 438 -29.78 19.22 8.78
N VAL A 439 -28.83 18.63 9.50
CA VAL A 439 -28.39 19.04 10.85
C VAL A 439 -27.80 20.46 10.87
N LEU A 440 -27.26 20.93 9.74
CA LEU A 440 -26.67 22.26 9.60
C LEU A 440 -27.69 23.34 9.19
N ASN A 441 -28.98 23.01 9.00
CA ASN A 441 -29.98 23.99 8.56
C ASN A 441 -30.13 25.18 9.53
N ASN A 442 -29.93 24.95 10.83
CA ASN A 442 -29.92 26.01 11.84
C ASN A 442 -28.59 26.79 11.87
N HIS A 443 -27.47 26.16 11.49
CA HIS A 443 -26.15 26.79 11.39
C HIS A 443 -26.12 27.86 10.29
N ILE A 444 -26.89 27.67 9.21
CA ILE A 444 -27.06 28.67 8.13
C ILE A 444 -27.60 30.00 8.68
N LEU A 445 -28.47 29.97 9.70
CA LEU A 445 -29.10 31.16 10.27
C LEU A 445 -28.11 32.03 11.08
N ASN A 446 -27.00 31.45 11.53
CA ASN A 446 -25.97 32.13 12.31
C ASN A 446 -24.84 32.73 11.44
N GLN A 447 -24.91 32.55 10.11
CA GLN A 447 -23.87 32.94 9.15
C GLN A 447 -24.19 34.26 8.44
N THR A 448 -23.16 34.90 7.88
CA THR A 448 -23.35 36.10 7.04
C THR A 448 -24.02 35.71 5.71
N THR A 449 -24.69 36.67 5.06
CA THR A 449 -25.46 36.43 3.82
C THR A 449 -24.63 35.85 2.66
N PHE A 450 -23.31 35.95 2.70
CA PHE A 450 -22.39 35.47 1.66
C PHE A 450 -21.68 34.16 2.02
N ASP A 451 -21.69 33.76 3.31
CA ASP A 451 -20.92 32.64 3.81
C ASP A 451 -21.80 31.45 4.16
N ASN A 452 -22.33 30.79 3.14
CA ASN A 452 -23.08 29.56 3.34
C ASN A 452 -22.11 28.37 3.53
N HIS A 453 -21.85 28.02 4.79
CA HIS A 453 -20.95 26.92 5.14
C HIS A 453 -21.41 25.59 4.55
N ILE A 454 -22.72 25.34 4.39
CA ILE A 454 -23.21 24.10 3.77
C ILE A 454 -22.76 24.03 2.30
N ILE A 455 -22.91 25.12 1.56
CA ILE A 455 -22.46 25.19 0.17
C ILE A 455 -20.93 25.03 0.08
N PHE A 456 -20.18 25.66 0.98
CA PHE A 456 -18.73 25.50 1.02
C PHE A 456 -18.31 24.09 1.44
N LEU A 457 -19.04 23.44 2.33
CA LEU A 457 -18.79 22.06 2.77
C LEU A 457 -19.03 21.08 1.62
N ILE A 458 -20.16 21.21 0.92
CA ILE A 458 -20.46 20.41 -0.28
C ILE A 458 -19.38 20.60 -1.35
N LYS A 459 -19.01 21.87 -1.65
CA LYS A 459 -17.93 22.17 -2.60
C LYS A 459 -16.58 21.60 -2.15
N SER A 460 -16.28 21.61 -0.85
CA SER A 460 -15.05 21.04 -0.28
C SER A 460 -14.97 19.53 -0.46
N VAL A 461 -16.08 18.81 -0.20
CA VAL A 461 -16.20 17.36 -0.45
C VAL A 461 -15.99 17.04 -1.92
N LEU A 462 -16.70 17.74 -2.82
CA LEU A 462 -16.56 17.53 -4.26
C LEU A 462 -15.16 17.87 -4.77
N PHE A 463 -14.56 18.96 -4.29
CA PHE A 463 -13.21 19.39 -4.67
C PHE A 463 -12.16 18.32 -4.35
N GLU A 464 -12.17 17.81 -3.11
CA GLU A 464 -11.21 16.77 -2.71
C GLU A 464 -11.44 15.46 -3.49
N TYR A 465 -12.70 15.09 -3.73
CA TYR A 465 -13.04 13.94 -4.57
C TYR A 465 -12.51 14.10 -6.01
N PHE A 466 -12.84 15.20 -6.68
CA PHE A 466 -12.41 15.44 -8.06
C PHE A 466 -10.91 15.58 -8.21
N LYS A 467 -10.22 16.16 -7.23
CA LYS A 467 -8.76 16.22 -7.22
C LYS A 467 -8.14 14.82 -7.26
N ILE A 468 -8.65 13.88 -6.45
CA ILE A 468 -8.21 12.48 -6.46
C ILE A 468 -8.47 11.85 -7.85
N ARG A 469 -9.65 12.10 -8.45
CA ARG A 469 -10.02 11.56 -9.78
C ARG A 469 -9.25 12.17 -10.96
N LEU A 470 -8.93 13.47 -10.92
CA LEU A 470 -8.14 14.15 -11.95
C LEU A 470 -6.66 13.74 -11.89
N CYS A 471 -6.07 13.69 -10.69
CA CYS A 471 -4.72 13.16 -10.50
C CYS A 471 -4.61 11.73 -11.03
N HIS A 472 -5.66 10.95 -10.85
CA HIS A 472 -5.78 9.63 -11.44
C HIS A 472 -5.74 9.66 -12.98
N VAL A 473 -6.60 10.43 -13.65
CA VAL A 473 -6.65 10.46 -15.11
C VAL A 473 -5.31 10.94 -15.69
N ALA A 474 -4.69 11.95 -15.08
CA ALA A 474 -3.37 12.42 -15.49
C ALA A 474 -2.31 11.30 -15.44
N LYS A 475 -2.25 10.55 -14.33
CA LYS A 475 -1.33 9.40 -14.19
C LYS A 475 -1.62 8.29 -15.22
N SER A 476 -2.89 8.06 -15.57
CA SER A 476 -3.28 7.08 -16.61
C SER A 476 -2.73 7.47 -17.97
N ILE A 477 -2.87 8.74 -18.34
CA ILE A 477 -2.35 9.28 -19.59
C ILE A 477 -0.83 9.12 -19.62
N THR A 478 -0.12 9.50 -18.55
CA THR A 478 1.33 9.31 -18.43
C THR A 478 1.73 7.84 -18.58
N ALA A 479 1.01 6.91 -17.95
CA ALA A 479 1.29 5.48 -18.08
C ALA A 479 1.10 4.97 -19.51
N SER A 480 0.07 5.47 -20.22
CA SER A 480 -0.16 5.14 -21.63
C SER A 480 0.90 5.70 -22.57
N LEU A 481 1.45 6.88 -22.28
CA LEU A 481 2.57 7.46 -23.03
C LEU A 481 3.88 6.67 -22.79
N GLN A 482 4.02 6.04 -21.63
CA GLN A 482 5.20 5.28 -21.22
C GLN A 482 5.11 3.76 -21.47
N ILE A 483 4.22 3.28 -22.34
CA ILE A 483 4.05 1.83 -22.60
C ILE A 483 5.37 1.18 -23.03
N ASN A 484 6.13 1.85 -23.91
CA ASN A 484 7.45 1.41 -24.35
C ASN A 484 8.55 2.08 -23.52
N ARG A 485 8.82 1.54 -22.33
CA ARG A 485 9.92 2.01 -21.48
C ARG A 485 11.29 1.61 -22.04
N VAL A 486 11.76 2.34 -23.03
CA VAL A 486 13.08 2.16 -23.67
C VAL A 486 14.21 2.14 -22.62
N ARG A 487 14.12 3.00 -21.59
CA ARG A 487 15.12 3.15 -20.52
C ARG A 487 15.23 1.94 -19.58
N SER A 488 14.17 1.14 -19.41
CA SER A 488 14.24 -0.10 -18.61
C SER A 488 14.70 -1.31 -19.42
N LYS A 489 14.52 -1.29 -20.74
CA LYS A 489 15.01 -2.35 -21.64
C LYS A 489 16.49 -2.18 -21.97
N ASN A 490 16.96 -0.94 -22.16
CA ASN A 490 18.33 -0.65 -22.61
C ASN A 490 19.21 -0.12 -21.46
N THR A 491 19.30 -0.85 -20.35
CA THR A 491 20.09 -0.44 -19.19
C THR A 491 21.60 -0.39 -19.45
N LYS A 492 22.09 -1.08 -20.50
CA LYS A 492 23.52 -1.16 -20.85
C LYS A 492 23.93 -0.42 -22.12
N LEU A 493 23.01 -0.09 -23.03
CA LEU A 493 23.38 0.37 -24.39
C LEU A 493 23.04 1.84 -24.68
N THR A 494 22.11 2.45 -23.97
CA THR A 494 21.71 3.84 -24.27
C THR A 494 21.40 4.59 -22.98
N ILE A 495 22.42 5.21 -22.40
CA ILE A 495 22.27 6.13 -21.26
C ILE A 495 21.60 7.45 -21.71
N PHE A 496 21.64 7.77 -23.01
CA PHE A 496 21.13 9.03 -23.57
C PHE A 496 20.43 8.89 -24.94
N LYS A 497 19.31 8.17 -25.00
CA LYS A 497 18.25 8.51 -25.96
C LYS A 497 16.97 8.73 -25.18
N GLY A 498 16.72 10.00 -24.86
CA GLY A 498 15.47 10.44 -24.28
C GLY A 498 14.35 10.35 -25.31
N HIS A 499 13.17 9.97 -24.83
CA HIS A 499 11.91 10.47 -25.37
C HIS A 499 11.14 11.05 -24.19
#